data_AF-A0A7V6D479-F1
#
_entry.id   AF-A0A7V6D479-F1
#
_cell.length_a   1.000
_cell.length_b   1.000
_cell.length_c   1.000
_cell.angle_alpha   90.00
_cell.angle_beta   90.00
_cell.angle_gamma   90.00
#
_symmetry.space_group_name_H-M   'P 1'
#
loop_
_entity.id
_entity.type
_entity.pdbx_description
1 polymer ?
#
loop_
_entity_poly.entity_id
_entity_poly.type
_entity_poly.pdbx_seq_one_letter_code
_entity_poly.pdbx_strand_id
1 'polypeptide(L)'
;QRIDMRSHRGAHPRMGAVDVVPIVPLAEATMDDAVALARRIGERLARAFELPVFLYEEAATRPERRNLADVRRGEFEGLAARLTQAEGQPDFGPARPHPTGGAVAVGARTFLVAFNVNLGTADVEVARKVARAVRARSGGLASVKAIGLELAERHQVQVSMNIVDPFATPLYRAFELVRIEAARYGASIVGSEIVGLVPLAALTEVARYYLRLEGFADSQVLESRLRGL
;
A
#
# COMPACT_ATOMS: atom_id res chain seq x y z
N GLN A 1 -8.30 13.01 -18.51
CA GLN A 1 -9.46 13.09 -19.44
C GLN A 1 -10.73 12.48 -18.85
N ARG A 2 -10.69 11.27 -18.25
CA ARG A 2 -11.89 10.63 -17.65
C ARG A 2 -12.07 10.85 -16.15
N ILE A 3 -11.03 11.32 -15.47
CA ILE A 3 -11.04 11.60 -14.03
C ILE A 3 -10.73 13.09 -13.84
N ASP A 4 -11.48 13.71 -12.94
CA ASP A 4 -11.23 15.06 -12.43
C ASP A 4 -11.09 15.02 -10.92
N MET A 5 -9.86 15.26 -10.44
CA MET A 5 -9.54 15.24 -9.01
C MET A 5 -10.26 16.33 -8.21
N ARG A 6 -10.73 17.40 -8.86
CA ARG A 6 -11.44 18.49 -8.17
C ARG A 6 -12.78 18.02 -7.58
N SER A 7 -13.47 17.13 -8.27
CA SER A 7 -14.74 16.53 -7.83
C SER A 7 -14.57 15.20 -7.12
N HIS A 8 -13.40 14.56 -7.20
CA HIS A 8 -13.17 13.25 -6.60
C HIS A 8 -13.09 13.31 -5.07
N ARG A 9 -13.82 12.41 -4.40
CA ARG A 9 -13.77 12.15 -2.95
C ARG A 9 -13.75 10.64 -2.72
N GLY A 10 -13.02 10.19 -1.71
CA GLY A 10 -12.91 8.78 -1.38
C GLY A 10 -12.33 8.57 0.01
N ALA A 11 -12.53 7.38 0.57
CA ALA A 11 -12.06 7.04 1.92
C ALA A 11 -10.53 6.88 2.02
N HIS A 12 -9.86 6.58 0.90
CA HIS A 12 -8.41 6.42 0.84
C HIS A 12 -7.69 7.73 0.49
N PRO A 13 -6.56 8.03 1.17
CA PRO A 13 -5.72 9.18 0.84
C PRO A 13 -5.22 9.12 -0.61
N ARG A 14 -5.27 10.25 -1.31
CA ARG A 14 -4.92 10.37 -2.73
C ARG A 14 -4.44 11.77 -3.07
N MET A 15 -3.51 11.91 -4.00
CA MET A 15 -3.02 13.20 -4.51
C MET A 15 -3.15 13.35 -6.03
N GLY A 16 -3.58 12.33 -6.76
CA GLY A 16 -3.80 12.42 -8.20
C GLY A 16 -4.71 11.36 -8.79
N ALA A 17 -5.10 11.57 -10.05
CA ALA A 17 -5.96 10.67 -10.80
C ALA A 17 -5.30 9.30 -11.02
N VAL A 18 -3.98 9.30 -11.17
CA VAL A 18 -3.11 8.14 -10.95
C VAL A 18 -2.27 8.49 -9.73
N ASP A 19 -2.65 7.96 -8.58
CA ASP A 19 -2.02 8.31 -7.31
C ASP A 19 -0.60 7.76 -7.19
N VAL A 20 -0.42 6.48 -7.55
CA VAL A 20 0.86 5.77 -7.42
C VAL A 20 1.09 4.80 -8.59
N VAL A 21 2.33 4.75 -9.08
CA VAL A 21 2.83 3.79 -10.09
C VAL A 21 4.05 3.06 -9.51
N PRO A 22 3.86 1.91 -8.86
CA PRO A 22 4.95 1.09 -8.34
C PRO A 22 5.52 0.16 -9.43
N ILE A 23 6.84 0.04 -9.47
CA ILE A 23 7.58 -0.95 -10.25
C ILE A 23 8.13 -1.98 -9.28
N VAL A 24 7.77 -3.24 -9.48
CA VAL A 24 8.23 -4.36 -8.65
C VAL A 24 9.08 -5.27 -9.54
N PRO A 25 10.35 -5.51 -9.21
CA PRO A 25 11.17 -6.45 -9.97
C PRO A 25 10.63 -7.88 -9.78
N LEU A 26 10.62 -8.66 -10.86
CA LEU A 26 10.18 -10.06 -10.89
C LEU A 26 11.26 -10.91 -11.55
N ALA A 27 11.37 -12.17 -11.13
CA ALA A 27 12.35 -13.13 -11.65
C ALA A 27 13.79 -12.56 -11.58
N GLU A 28 14.51 -12.55 -12.70
CA GLU A 28 15.90 -12.10 -12.83
C GLU A 28 16.07 -10.57 -12.73
N ALA A 29 14.97 -9.79 -12.77
CA ALA A 29 15.06 -8.34 -12.69
C ALA A 29 15.54 -7.88 -11.31
N THR A 30 16.43 -6.89 -11.28
CA THR A 30 16.97 -6.35 -10.04
C THR A 30 16.18 -5.14 -9.55
N MET A 31 16.40 -4.74 -8.29
CA MET A 31 15.83 -3.48 -7.80
C MET A 31 16.36 -2.27 -8.59
N ASP A 32 17.62 -2.31 -9.04
CA ASP A 32 18.20 -1.23 -9.85
C ASP A 32 17.50 -1.10 -11.21
N ASP A 33 17.13 -2.22 -11.85
CA ASP A 33 16.33 -2.21 -13.08
C ASP A 33 14.97 -1.52 -12.85
N ALA A 34 14.32 -1.85 -11.73
CA ALA A 34 13.04 -1.26 -11.35
C ALA A 34 13.16 0.24 -11.07
N VAL A 35 14.21 0.68 -10.37
CA VAL A 35 14.51 2.10 -10.10
C VAL A 35 14.77 2.84 -11.41
N ALA A 36 15.58 2.28 -12.30
CA ALA A 36 15.88 2.86 -13.60
C ALA A 36 14.61 3.02 -14.45
N LEU A 37 13.72 2.01 -14.44
CA LEU A 37 12.43 2.10 -15.13
C LEU A 37 11.49 3.13 -14.49
N ALA A 38 11.40 3.18 -13.16
CA ALA A 38 10.59 4.16 -12.44
C ALA A 38 10.99 5.60 -12.79
N ARG A 39 12.31 5.89 -12.87
CA ARG A 39 12.83 7.19 -13.32
C ARG A 39 12.41 7.52 -14.74
N ARG A 40 12.62 6.60 -15.69
CA ARG A 40 12.22 6.80 -17.10
C ARG A 40 10.71 7.04 -17.26
N ILE A 41 9.88 6.29 -16.53
CA ILE A 41 8.43 6.48 -16.50
C ILE A 41 8.10 7.86 -15.93
N GLY A 42 8.69 8.22 -14.79
CA GLY A 42 8.45 9.51 -14.15
C GLY A 42 8.76 10.70 -15.05
N GLU A 43 9.93 10.72 -15.69
CA GLU A 43 10.27 11.77 -16.65
C GLU A 43 9.30 11.83 -17.83
N ARG A 44 8.90 10.67 -18.37
CA ARG A 44 7.97 10.61 -19.50
C ARG A 44 6.58 11.11 -19.11
N LEU A 45 6.08 10.77 -17.92
CA LEU A 45 4.80 11.27 -17.40
C LEU A 45 4.84 12.79 -17.23
N ALA A 46 5.90 13.31 -16.63
CA ALA A 46 6.10 14.74 -16.46
C ALA A 46 6.10 15.49 -17.80
N ARG A 47 6.87 15.01 -18.78
CA ARG A 47 6.97 15.64 -20.11
C ARG A 47 5.68 15.55 -20.92
N ALA A 48 5.00 14.40 -20.90
CA ALA A 48 3.84 14.17 -21.75
C ALA A 48 2.54 14.82 -21.21
N PHE A 49 2.43 15.01 -19.89
CA PHE A 49 1.19 15.43 -19.25
C PHE A 49 1.35 16.67 -18.35
N GLU A 50 2.53 17.28 -18.30
CA GLU A 50 2.84 18.40 -17.39
C GLU A 50 2.47 18.09 -15.92
N LEU A 51 2.69 16.85 -15.50
CA LEU A 51 2.38 16.39 -14.15
C LEU A 51 3.57 16.60 -13.21
N PRO A 52 3.36 17.10 -11.97
CA PRO A 52 4.35 16.95 -10.92
C PRO A 52 4.50 15.48 -10.54
N VAL A 53 5.72 14.96 -10.62
CA VAL A 53 6.06 13.56 -10.32
C VAL A 53 6.99 13.50 -9.13
N PHE A 54 6.67 12.63 -8.18
CA PHE A 54 7.50 12.35 -7.01
C PHE A 54 8.05 10.93 -7.08
N LEU A 55 9.36 10.76 -6.92
CA LEU A 55 9.98 9.45 -6.78
C LEU A 55 9.92 8.99 -5.33
N TYR A 56 9.53 7.73 -5.10
CA TYR A 56 9.33 7.17 -3.75
C TYR A 56 9.92 5.76 -3.58
N GLU A 57 9.95 5.28 -2.33
CA GLU A 57 10.61 4.02 -1.90
C GLU A 57 12.06 3.94 -2.41
N GLU A 58 12.46 2.86 -3.08
CA GLU A 58 13.86 2.69 -3.52
C GLU A 58 14.25 3.63 -4.68
N ALA A 59 13.26 4.24 -5.34
CA ALA A 59 13.53 5.26 -6.36
C ALA A 59 13.67 6.68 -5.78
N ALA A 60 13.38 6.87 -4.49
CA ALA A 60 13.38 8.17 -3.84
C ALA A 60 14.74 8.88 -3.97
N THR A 61 14.71 10.15 -4.37
CA THR A 61 15.91 11.01 -4.46
C THR A 61 16.26 11.65 -3.12
N ARG A 62 15.30 11.65 -2.19
CA ARG A 62 15.44 12.23 -0.85
C ARG A 62 14.92 11.25 0.21
N PRO A 63 15.58 11.13 1.38
CA PRO A 63 15.17 10.18 2.42
C PRO A 63 13.70 10.33 2.87
N GLU A 64 13.20 11.56 2.97
CA GLU A 64 11.83 11.86 3.38
C GLU A 64 10.75 11.40 2.38
N ARG A 65 11.14 11.04 1.16
CA ARG A 65 10.23 10.54 0.12
C ARG A 65 10.14 9.03 0.07
N ARG A 66 10.93 8.30 0.87
CA ARG A 66 10.86 6.84 0.89
C ARG A 66 9.44 6.36 1.19
N ASN A 67 8.79 6.93 2.20
CA ASN A 67 7.44 6.53 2.57
C ASN A 67 6.36 7.26 1.75
N LEU A 68 5.56 6.49 1.01
CA LEU A 68 4.43 7.01 0.24
C LEU A 68 3.44 7.86 1.06
N ALA A 69 3.24 7.55 2.35
CA ALA A 69 2.33 8.34 3.20
C ALA A 69 2.83 9.77 3.40
N ASP A 70 4.16 9.97 3.44
CA ASP A 70 4.77 11.28 3.55
C ASP A 70 4.72 12.02 2.21
N VAL A 71 4.95 11.30 1.10
CA VAL A 71 4.78 11.84 -0.27
C VAL A 71 3.34 12.25 -0.56
N ARG A 72 2.33 11.62 0.06
CA ARG A 72 0.90 11.97 -0.11
C ARG A 72 0.37 12.88 0.99
N ARG A 73 1.21 13.38 1.89
CA ARG A 73 0.76 14.24 2.99
C ARG A 73 0.08 15.49 2.45
N GLY A 74 -1.10 15.78 2.98
CA GLY A 74 -1.97 16.87 2.52
C GLY A 74 -2.87 16.50 1.35
N GLU A 75 -2.73 15.30 0.77
CA GLU A 75 -3.58 14.80 -0.32
C GLU A 75 -3.61 15.73 -1.54
N PHE A 76 -4.66 15.65 -2.37
CA PHE A 76 -4.84 16.54 -3.52
C PHE A 76 -5.06 17.99 -3.08
N GLU A 77 -5.85 18.21 -2.03
CA GLU A 77 -6.24 19.52 -1.53
C GLU A 77 -5.05 20.36 -1.03
N GLY A 78 -4.07 19.72 -0.40
CA GLY A 78 -2.87 20.38 0.13
C GLY A 78 -1.71 20.51 -0.88
N LEU A 79 -1.85 19.93 -2.08
CA LEU A 79 -0.76 19.82 -3.04
C LEU A 79 -0.26 21.18 -3.53
N ALA A 80 -1.16 22.14 -3.77
CA ALA A 80 -0.80 23.49 -4.22
C ALA A 80 0.11 24.20 -3.21
N ALA A 81 -0.27 24.21 -1.93
CA ALA A 81 0.51 24.83 -0.87
C ALA A 81 1.83 24.11 -0.61
N ARG A 82 1.85 22.78 -0.77
CA ARG A 82 3.10 22.00 -0.61
C ARG A 82 4.11 22.33 -1.69
N LEU A 83 3.69 22.43 -2.94
CA LEU A 83 4.58 22.66 -4.09
C LEU A 83 5.25 24.04 -4.09
N THR A 84 4.77 25.00 -3.28
CA THR A 84 5.45 26.29 -3.10
C THR A 84 6.67 26.20 -2.17
N GLN A 85 6.80 25.13 -1.39
CA GLN A 85 7.91 24.92 -0.44
C GLN A 85 9.09 24.24 -1.15
N ALA A 86 10.32 24.50 -0.69
CA ALA A 86 11.52 23.91 -1.28
C ALA A 86 11.56 22.37 -1.13
N GLU A 87 11.03 21.87 -0.02
CA GLU A 87 10.92 20.45 0.29
C GLU A 87 9.85 19.76 -0.59
N GLY A 88 8.85 20.53 -1.02
CA GLY A 88 7.70 20.07 -1.78
C GLY A 88 7.92 20.00 -3.30
N GLN A 89 9.06 20.45 -3.82
CA GLN A 89 9.39 20.44 -5.24
C GLN A 89 9.34 19.03 -5.84
N PRO A 90 8.70 18.77 -6.98
CA PRO A 90 8.65 17.44 -7.57
C PRO A 90 10.05 17.02 -8.10
N ASP A 91 10.25 15.72 -8.29
CA ASP A 91 11.45 15.19 -8.94
C ASP A 91 11.46 15.52 -10.43
N PHE A 92 10.29 15.48 -11.07
CA PHE A 92 10.10 15.85 -12.47
C PHE A 92 8.81 16.65 -12.66
N GLY A 93 8.80 17.48 -13.71
CA GLY A 93 7.62 18.26 -14.10
C GLY A 93 7.48 19.56 -13.32
N PRO A 94 6.35 20.28 -13.51
CA PRO A 94 6.20 21.62 -13.00
C PRO A 94 5.85 21.62 -11.49
N ALA A 95 6.29 22.65 -10.78
CA ALA A 95 5.99 22.87 -9.36
C ALA A 95 4.56 23.41 -9.11
N ARG A 96 3.57 22.84 -9.81
CA ARG A 96 2.15 23.17 -9.67
C ARG A 96 1.31 21.91 -9.87
N PRO A 97 0.18 21.75 -9.14
CA PRO A 97 -0.72 20.61 -9.38
C PRO A 97 -1.24 20.63 -10.81
N HIS A 98 -1.36 19.47 -11.45
CA HIS A 98 -2.15 19.40 -12.68
C HIS A 98 -3.64 19.62 -12.35
N PRO A 99 -4.36 20.53 -13.04
CA PRO A 99 -5.68 21.00 -12.60
C PRO A 99 -6.69 19.90 -12.29
N THR A 100 -6.78 18.88 -13.15
CA THR A 100 -7.71 17.75 -12.99
C THR A 100 -7.00 16.46 -12.58
N GLY A 101 -5.66 16.47 -12.55
CA GLY A 101 -4.81 15.26 -12.52
C GLY A 101 -4.02 15.13 -11.23
N GLY A 102 -3.78 16.25 -10.53
CA GLY A 102 -3.02 16.30 -9.29
C GLY A 102 -1.53 16.05 -9.51
N ALA A 103 -0.99 15.13 -8.71
CA ALA A 103 0.39 14.63 -8.79
C ALA A 103 0.42 13.10 -8.82
N VAL A 104 1.55 12.53 -9.23
CA VAL A 104 1.77 11.08 -9.22
C VAL A 104 3.03 10.72 -8.45
N ALA A 105 2.96 9.67 -7.63
CA ALA A 105 4.13 9.03 -7.06
C ALA A 105 4.58 7.87 -7.96
N VAL A 106 5.83 7.82 -8.37
CA VAL A 106 6.39 6.71 -9.16
C VAL A 106 7.56 6.12 -8.38
N GLY A 107 7.64 4.81 -8.24
CA GLY A 107 8.69 4.24 -7.41
C GLY A 107 9.01 2.80 -7.71
N ALA A 108 10.06 2.32 -7.08
CA ALA A 108 10.49 0.94 -7.14
C ALA A 108 10.45 0.36 -5.72
N ARG A 109 9.92 -0.87 -5.58
CA ARG A 109 9.78 -1.51 -4.28
C ARG A 109 9.68 -3.02 -4.41
N THR A 110 9.88 -3.71 -3.28
CA THR A 110 9.53 -5.13 -3.17
C THR A 110 8.00 -5.34 -3.20
N PHE A 111 7.57 -6.60 -3.13
CA PHE A 111 6.17 -7.00 -3.04
C PHE A 111 5.46 -6.29 -1.88
N LEU A 112 4.20 -5.93 -2.12
CA LEU A 112 3.32 -5.39 -1.10
C LEU A 112 1.98 -6.07 -1.28
N VAL A 113 1.44 -6.61 -0.19
CA VAL A 113 0.10 -7.19 -0.18
C VAL A 113 -0.84 -6.18 0.47
N ALA A 114 -1.82 -5.70 -0.28
CA ALA A 114 -2.92 -4.92 0.24
C ALA A 114 -3.94 -5.92 0.82
N PHE A 115 -4.00 -5.99 2.15
CA PHE A 115 -4.78 -6.98 2.89
C PHE A 115 -5.67 -6.28 3.91
N ASN A 116 -6.97 -6.37 3.69
CA ASN A 116 -7.98 -5.70 4.49
C ASN A 116 -8.73 -6.72 5.36
N VAL A 117 -9.07 -6.33 6.58
CA VAL A 117 -9.85 -7.17 7.50
C VAL A 117 -11.09 -6.41 7.96
N ASN A 118 -12.26 -7.00 7.72
CA ASN A 118 -13.56 -6.42 8.06
C ASN A 118 -13.96 -6.84 9.48
N LEU A 119 -14.41 -5.88 10.28
CA LEU A 119 -14.87 -6.10 11.64
C LEU A 119 -16.40 -6.01 11.69
N GLY A 120 -17.03 -6.89 12.48
CA GLY A 120 -18.47 -6.96 12.71
C GLY A 120 -19.00 -5.85 13.63
N THR A 121 -18.60 -4.60 13.38
CA THR A 121 -19.06 -3.41 14.09
C THR A 121 -19.13 -2.24 13.11
N ALA A 122 -20.01 -1.27 13.37
CA ALA A 122 -20.05 0.01 12.65
C ALA A 122 -19.19 1.10 13.31
N ASP A 123 -18.57 0.81 14.47
CA ASP A 123 -17.76 1.79 15.19
C ASP A 123 -16.36 1.94 14.57
N VAL A 124 -16.16 3.02 13.81
CA VAL A 124 -14.89 3.32 13.15
C VAL A 124 -13.74 3.55 14.13
N GLU A 125 -14.02 3.94 15.38
CA GLU A 125 -12.99 4.08 16.40
C GLU A 125 -12.39 2.72 16.80
N VAL A 126 -13.15 1.63 16.72
CA VAL A 126 -12.61 0.28 16.91
C VAL A 126 -11.59 -0.02 15.82
N ALA A 127 -11.95 0.17 14.54
CA ALA A 127 -11.00 -0.05 13.43
C ALA A 127 -9.76 0.84 13.55
N ARG A 128 -9.91 2.11 13.96
CA ARG A 128 -8.78 3.04 14.16
C ARG A 128 -7.86 2.60 15.31
N LYS A 129 -8.42 2.12 16.43
CA LYS A 129 -7.63 1.58 17.55
C LYS A 129 -6.87 0.32 17.14
N VAL A 130 -7.54 -0.62 16.46
CA VAL A 130 -6.90 -1.85 15.97
C VAL A 130 -5.81 -1.52 14.93
N ALA A 131 -6.09 -0.64 13.96
CA ALA A 131 -5.10 -0.20 12.97
C ALA A 131 -3.86 0.45 13.62
N ARG A 132 -4.04 1.20 14.71
CA ARG A 132 -2.94 1.75 15.50
C ARG A 132 -2.13 0.65 16.20
N ALA A 133 -2.78 -0.37 16.75
CA ALA A 133 -2.09 -1.47 17.42
C ALA A 133 -1.26 -2.32 16.45
N VAL A 134 -1.75 -2.55 15.22
CA VAL A 134 -1.08 -3.45 14.27
C VAL A 134 0.04 -2.79 13.45
N ARG A 135 0.01 -1.47 13.24
CA ARG A 135 0.96 -0.81 12.33
C ARG A 135 2.32 -0.53 12.96
N ALA A 136 3.38 -0.71 12.17
CA ALA A 136 4.77 -0.51 12.57
C ALA A 136 5.02 0.88 13.20
N ARG A 137 4.47 1.95 12.61
CA ARG A 137 4.65 3.33 13.07
C ARG A 137 4.23 3.56 14.52
N SER A 138 3.36 2.71 15.06
CA SER A 138 2.84 2.81 16.42
C SER A 138 3.39 1.72 17.35
N GLY A 139 4.46 1.02 16.94
CA GLY A 139 5.08 -0.07 17.71
C GLY A 139 4.46 -1.45 17.47
N GLY A 140 3.56 -1.58 16.48
CA GLY A 140 2.97 -2.85 16.08
C GLY A 140 3.92 -3.70 15.23
N LEU A 141 3.35 -4.47 14.30
CA LEU A 141 4.11 -5.37 13.44
C LEU A 141 5.01 -4.57 12.49
N ALA A 142 6.28 -4.99 12.40
CA ALA A 142 7.21 -4.49 11.39
C ALA A 142 6.60 -4.65 10.00
N SER A 143 6.96 -3.80 9.05
CA SER A 143 6.45 -3.84 7.66
C SER A 143 4.92 -3.72 7.48
N VAL A 144 4.14 -3.44 8.52
CA VAL A 144 2.69 -3.22 8.41
C VAL A 144 2.37 -1.74 8.47
N LYS A 145 1.69 -1.24 7.43
CA LYS A 145 1.02 0.07 7.42
C LYS A 145 -0.48 -0.20 7.52
N ALA A 146 -1.19 0.46 8.44
CA ALA A 146 -2.63 0.24 8.60
C ALA A 146 -3.39 1.53 8.92
N ILE A 147 -4.65 1.57 8.45
CA ILE A 147 -5.64 2.60 8.75
C ILE A 147 -7.01 1.95 9.03
N GLY A 148 -7.81 2.60 9.87
CA GLY A 148 -9.20 2.19 10.12
C GLY A 148 -10.15 3.01 9.26
N LEU A 149 -11.01 2.32 8.51
CA LEU A 149 -11.95 2.90 7.57
C LEU A 149 -13.38 2.42 7.86
N GLU A 150 -14.35 3.24 7.50
CA GLU A 150 -15.76 2.88 7.53
C GLU A 150 -16.18 2.31 6.16
N LEU A 151 -16.99 1.25 6.19
CA LEU A 151 -17.66 0.67 5.02
C LEU A 151 -19.16 0.92 5.15
N ALA A 152 -19.60 2.15 4.85
CA ALA A 152 -20.96 2.63 5.11
C ALA A 152 -22.04 1.72 4.52
N GLU A 153 -21.85 1.25 3.28
CA GLU A 153 -22.82 0.37 2.58
C GLU A 153 -23.01 -0.99 3.25
N ARG A 154 -22.04 -1.43 4.05
CA ARG A 154 -22.07 -2.74 4.72
C ARG A 154 -22.36 -2.63 6.22
N HIS A 155 -22.55 -1.42 6.75
CA HIS A 155 -22.64 -1.16 8.19
C HIS A 155 -21.49 -1.83 8.98
N GLN A 156 -20.28 -1.79 8.40
CA GLN A 156 -19.08 -2.43 8.91
C GLN A 156 -17.92 -1.44 8.91
N VAL A 157 -16.85 -1.82 9.58
CA VAL A 157 -15.57 -1.11 9.54
C VAL A 157 -14.47 -2.04 9.10
N GLN A 158 -13.39 -1.47 8.59
CA GLN A 158 -12.29 -2.22 8.00
C GLN A 158 -10.97 -1.72 8.55
N VAL A 159 -10.12 -2.68 8.94
CA VAL A 159 -8.69 -2.44 9.14
C VAL A 159 -8.02 -2.66 7.79
N SER A 160 -7.76 -1.57 7.06
CA SER A 160 -7.07 -1.63 5.78
C SER A 160 -5.57 -1.64 6.01
N MET A 161 -4.87 -2.65 5.48
CA MET A 161 -3.44 -2.82 5.70
C MET A 161 -2.67 -2.97 4.39
N ASN A 162 -1.47 -2.40 4.37
CA ASN A 162 -0.43 -2.71 3.40
C ASN A 162 0.69 -3.43 4.14
N ILE A 163 0.92 -4.70 3.79
CA ILE A 163 2.05 -5.49 4.27
C ILE A 163 3.18 -5.28 3.26
N VAL A 164 4.14 -4.42 3.60
CA VAL A 164 5.19 -3.98 2.67
C VAL A 164 6.32 -4.99 2.50
N ASP A 165 6.37 -6.00 3.36
CA ASP A 165 7.21 -7.18 3.22
C ASP A 165 6.44 -8.40 3.76
N PRO A 166 5.68 -9.10 2.90
CA PRO A 166 4.87 -10.24 3.32
C PRO A 166 5.69 -11.48 3.71
N PHE A 167 7.01 -11.48 3.45
CA PHE A 167 7.91 -12.58 3.80
C PHE A 167 8.51 -12.36 5.20
N ALA A 168 8.80 -11.10 5.55
CA ALA A 168 9.20 -10.75 6.91
C ALA A 168 8.02 -10.77 7.90
N THR A 169 6.84 -10.28 7.49
CA THR A 169 5.61 -10.32 8.28
C THR A 169 4.51 -11.07 7.52
N PRO A 170 4.32 -12.37 7.80
CA PRO A 170 3.31 -13.17 7.14
C PRO A 170 1.88 -12.68 7.37
N LEU A 171 1.00 -12.89 6.39
CA LEU A 171 -0.39 -12.43 6.45
C LEU A 171 -1.15 -12.98 7.66
N TYR A 172 -0.90 -14.24 8.04
CA TYR A 172 -1.56 -14.86 9.21
C TYR A 172 -1.25 -14.08 10.50
N ARG A 173 -0.04 -13.54 10.65
CA ARG A 173 0.38 -12.83 11.86
C ARG A 173 -0.34 -11.49 11.99
N ALA A 174 -0.49 -10.77 10.88
CA ALA A 174 -1.28 -9.55 10.84
C ALA A 174 -2.76 -9.84 11.10
N PHE A 175 -3.32 -10.88 10.47
CA PHE A 175 -4.70 -11.29 10.69
C PHE A 175 -4.99 -11.64 12.15
N GLU A 176 -4.13 -12.46 12.77
CA GLU A 176 -4.29 -12.89 14.16
C GLU A 176 -4.16 -11.72 15.14
N LEU A 177 -3.25 -10.78 14.89
CA LEU A 177 -3.15 -9.59 15.73
C LEU A 177 -4.40 -8.70 15.60
N VAL A 178 -4.94 -8.54 14.39
CA VAL A 178 -6.24 -7.86 14.20
C VAL A 178 -7.34 -8.58 14.98
N ARG A 179 -7.40 -9.92 14.93
CA ARG A 179 -8.39 -10.74 15.64
C ARG A 179 -8.30 -10.50 17.16
N ILE A 180 -7.10 -10.56 17.71
CA ILE A 180 -6.84 -10.37 19.14
C ILE A 180 -7.21 -8.95 19.57
N GLU A 181 -6.78 -7.93 18.84
CA GLU A 181 -7.03 -6.53 19.19
C GLU A 181 -8.51 -6.14 19.02
N ALA A 182 -9.20 -6.66 17.99
CA ALA A 182 -10.63 -6.42 17.79
C ALA A 182 -11.48 -7.05 18.91
N ALA A 183 -11.12 -8.25 19.37
CA ALA A 183 -11.83 -8.95 20.44
C ALA A 183 -11.86 -8.15 21.76
N ARG A 184 -10.83 -7.32 22.03
CA ARG A 184 -10.79 -6.43 23.20
C ARG A 184 -11.90 -5.37 23.21
N TYR A 185 -12.51 -5.13 22.06
CA TYR A 185 -13.61 -4.18 21.88
C TYR A 185 -14.94 -4.89 21.57
N GLY A 186 -15.02 -6.22 21.75
CA GLY A 186 -16.22 -7.00 21.44
C GLY A 186 -16.52 -7.12 19.94
N ALA A 187 -15.56 -6.78 19.08
CA ALA A 187 -15.70 -6.91 17.63
C ALA A 187 -15.09 -8.24 17.14
N SER A 188 -15.80 -8.95 16.28
CA SER A 188 -15.30 -10.12 15.57
C SER A 188 -14.81 -9.75 14.16
N ILE A 189 -13.95 -10.59 13.58
CA ILE A 189 -13.66 -10.51 12.14
C ILE A 189 -14.82 -11.18 11.40
N VAL A 190 -15.38 -10.48 10.41
CA VAL A 190 -16.49 -10.98 9.56
C VAL A 190 -16.07 -11.27 8.13
N GLY A 191 -14.82 -10.97 7.79
CA GLY A 191 -14.23 -11.29 6.50
C GLY A 191 -12.89 -10.59 6.33
N SER A 192 -12.18 -10.95 5.27
CA SER A 192 -10.98 -10.26 4.83
C SER A 192 -10.90 -10.26 3.30
N GLU A 193 -10.07 -9.39 2.77
CA GLU A 193 -9.95 -9.17 1.33
C GLU A 193 -8.48 -8.92 0.98
N ILE A 194 -8.03 -9.56 -0.10
CA ILE A 194 -6.80 -9.21 -0.79
C ILE A 194 -7.17 -8.28 -1.94
N VAL A 195 -6.62 -7.08 -1.94
CA VAL A 195 -6.83 -6.12 -3.03
C VAL A 195 -5.76 -6.33 -4.10
N GLY A 196 -6.18 -6.86 -5.24
CA GLY A 196 -5.29 -7.15 -6.37
C GLY A 196 -4.67 -8.54 -6.30
N LEU A 197 -3.35 -8.62 -6.47
CA LEU A 197 -2.59 -9.88 -6.54
C LEU A 197 -1.77 -10.11 -5.27
N VAL A 198 -1.48 -11.37 -4.99
CA VAL A 198 -0.66 -11.81 -3.84
C VAL A 198 0.36 -12.84 -4.31
N PRO A 199 1.61 -12.83 -3.78
CA PRO A 199 2.57 -13.89 -4.04
C PRO A 199 2.06 -15.23 -3.50
N LEU A 200 2.19 -16.30 -4.29
CA LEU A 200 1.78 -17.66 -3.89
C LEU A 200 2.40 -18.07 -2.54
N ALA A 201 3.70 -17.82 -2.37
CA ALA A 201 4.41 -18.14 -1.13
C ALA A 201 3.78 -17.48 0.12
N ALA A 202 3.21 -16.27 0.00
CA ALA A 202 2.53 -15.61 1.12
C ALA A 202 1.23 -16.32 1.51
N LEU A 203 0.50 -16.93 0.56
CA LEU A 203 -0.68 -17.74 0.84
C LEU A 203 -0.31 -19.13 1.38
N THR A 204 0.73 -19.75 0.81
CA THR A 204 1.25 -21.03 1.28
C THR A 204 1.65 -20.96 2.75
N GLU A 205 2.26 -19.86 3.17
CA GLU A 205 2.65 -19.65 4.56
C GLU A 205 1.44 -19.54 5.51
N VAL A 206 0.33 -18.96 5.05
CA VAL A 206 -0.94 -18.97 5.80
C VAL A 206 -1.47 -20.40 5.97
N ALA A 207 -1.47 -21.19 4.90
CA ALA A 207 -1.92 -22.58 4.93
C ALA A 207 -1.04 -23.44 5.87
N ARG A 208 0.29 -23.28 5.80
CA ARG A 208 1.24 -23.93 6.73
C ARG A 208 0.90 -23.61 8.18
N TYR A 209 0.68 -22.33 8.50
CA TYR A 209 0.40 -21.90 9.86
C TYR A 209 -0.91 -22.48 10.42
N TYR A 210 -2.03 -22.33 9.69
CA TYR A 210 -3.34 -22.73 10.20
C TYR A 210 -3.57 -24.25 10.17
N LEU A 211 -3.07 -24.93 9.14
CA LEU A 211 -3.24 -26.38 9.01
C LEU A 211 -2.15 -27.18 9.73
N ARG A 212 -1.08 -26.51 10.20
CA ARG A 212 0.07 -27.13 10.86
C ARG A 212 0.71 -28.24 10.02
N LEU A 213 0.95 -27.95 8.74
CA LEU A 213 1.48 -28.94 7.81
C LEU A 213 2.93 -29.30 8.17
N GLU A 214 3.14 -30.53 8.63
CA GLU A 214 4.46 -31.05 8.99
C GLU A 214 5.26 -31.43 7.74
N GLY A 215 6.51 -30.97 7.64
CA GLY A 215 7.40 -31.27 6.52
C GLY A 215 6.97 -30.69 5.16
N PHE A 216 6.01 -29.75 5.14
CA PHE A 216 5.43 -29.25 3.89
C PHE A 216 6.34 -28.24 3.17
N ALA A 217 6.89 -28.66 2.04
CA ALA A 217 7.79 -27.86 1.21
C ALA A 217 7.09 -27.25 -0.02
N ASP A 218 7.67 -26.20 -0.60
CA ASP A 218 7.12 -25.56 -1.81
C ASP A 218 7.08 -26.52 -3.01
N SER A 219 7.93 -27.56 -3.04
CA SER A 219 7.91 -28.62 -4.06
C SER A 219 6.66 -29.52 -4.03
N GLN A 220 5.85 -29.43 -2.97
CA GLN A 220 4.55 -30.09 -2.87
C GLN A 220 3.40 -29.18 -3.34
N VAL A 221 3.66 -27.91 -3.64
CA VAL A 221 2.70 -27.02 -4.31
C VAL A 221 2.82 -27.25 -5.82
N LEU A 222 1.75 -27.75 -6.44
CA LEU A 222 1.75 -28.17 -7.84
C LEU A 222 2.24 -27.06 -8.79
N GLU A 223 1.72 -25.84 -8.62
CA GLU A 223 2.07 -24.68 -9.45
C GLU A 223 3.53 -24.25 -9.27
N SER A 224 4.09 -24.34 -8.06
CA SER A 224 5.50 -24.06 -7.82
C SER A 224 6.36 -25.08 -8.56
N ARG A 225 6.05 -26.37 -8.43
CA ARG A 225 6.76 -27.46 -9.11
C ARG A 225 6.70 -27.36 -10.63
N LEU A 226 5.55 -27.00 -11.20
CA LEU A 226 5.39 -26.82 -12.65
C LEU A 226 6.21 -25.63 -13.18
N ARG A 227 6.45 -24.61 -12.35
CA ARG A 227 7.23 -23.42 -12.71
C ARG A 227 8.73 -23.55 -12.41
N GLY A 228 9.15 -24.66 -11.78
CA GLY A 228 10.52 -24.83 -11.30
C GLY A 228 10.89 -23.86 -10.17
N LEU A 229 9.88 -23.38 -9.42
CA LEU A 229 10.03 -22.53 -8.24
C LEU A 229 10.26 -23.37 -6.98
#